data_AF-H8MID7-F1
#
_entry.id   AF-H8MID7-F1
#
_cell.length_a   1.000
_cell.length_b   1.000
_cell.length_c   1.000
_cell.angle_alpha   90.00
_cell.angle_beta   90.00
_cell.angle_gamma   90.00
#
_symmetry.space_group_name_H-M   'P 1'
#
loop_
_entity.id
_entity.type
_entity.pdbx_description
1 polymer ?
#
loop_
_entity_poly.entity_id
_entity_poly.type
_entity_poly.pdbx_seq_one_letter_code
_entity_poly.pdbx_strand_id
1 'polypeptide(L)'
;MCCNSRIWHSHHCIVPPYVNRQIAQNGSPQQRAKALRTLSVDTTLRAIRLSSLSAPQLGRRLAPRLMAMETQKLRTIYDMHNTENFLGTVARNEGGDDTGDPAVDEAYVGLGGTYDLYWEVFGRNSIDGNGMPLNAHVHYGSNYNNAFWDGERMVFGDGDGDLFNRFTISVDVIGHELAHGVTEFEGPLEYLYQSGALNESMSDVFGSLVKQRLLNQTAEQADWLIGAGLFTDKVQAKALRSMKDPGTAFDDQMLGKDPQPAHMKDFVKTFEDGGGVHINSGIPNKAFCIAATNLKGYAWEKAGLIWLETLRDPRLKPNASFLSFARLTVTAAARLYGSGDEEKIVRDAWNQVGIKASKERAGEPAWTPQMQKQAAQPVERKH
;
A
#
# COMPACT_ATOMS: atom_id res chain seq x y z
N MET A 1 -30.18 8.45 10.84
CA MET A 1 -29.19 9.29 10.13
C MET A 1 -28.28 8.34 9.37
N CYS A 2 -28.47 8.21 8.05
CA CYS A 2 -27.71 7.29 7.21
C CYS A 2 -26.32 7.87 6.94
N CYS A 3 -25.27 7.23 7.45
CA CYS A 3 -23.89 7.50 7.07
C CYS A 3 -23.71 7.02 5.63
N ASN A 4 -23.56 7.95 4.70
CA ASN A 4 -23.30 7.67 3.30
C ASN A 4 -21.77 7.51 3.15
N SER A 5 -21.25 6.31 3.39
CA SER A 5 -19.83 6.01 3.21
C SER A 5 -19.53 5.94 1.70
N ARG A 6 -18.94 7.01 1.17
CA ARG A 6 -18.33 6.99 -0.17
C ARG A 6 -17.10 6.09 -0.10
N ILE A 7 -17.10 5.00 -0.86
CA ILE A 7 -15.91 4.18 -1.05
C ILE A 7 -15.00 4.92 -2.04
N TRP A 8 -13.79 5.25 -1.60
CA TRP A 8 -12.79 5.90 -2.43
C TRP A 8 -11.90 4.80 -3.01
N HIS A 9 -11.93 4.62 -4.32
CA HIS A 9 -11.03 3.69 -4.99
C HIS A 9 -9.79 4.46 -5.48
N SER A 10 -8.63 4.25 -4.88
CA SER A 10 -7.37 4.88 -5.27
C SER A 10 -6.58 3.93 -6.18
N HIS A 11 -6.14 4.41 -7.36
CA HIS A 11 -5.24 3.60 -8.19
C HIS A 11 -3.87 3.64 -7.53
N HIS A 12 -3.45 2.50 -7.03
CA HIS A 12 -2.15 2.28 -6.44
C HIS A 12 -1.28 1.59 -7.47
N CYS A 13 -0.07 2.09 -7.64
CA CYS A 13 0.89 1.54 -8.58
C CYS A 13 2.16 1.30 -7.80
N ILE A 14 2.70 0.09 -7.86
CA ILE A 14 3.84 -0.27 -7.01
C ILE A 14 5.08 0.58 -7.33
N VAL A 15 5.31 0.92 -8.61
CA VAL A 15 6.44 1.75 -9.04
C VAL A 15 6.10 3.22 -8.79
N PRO A 16 6.77 3.89 -7.84
CA PRO A 16 6.44 5.26 -7.51
C PRO A 16 6.72 6.19 -8.70
N PRO A 17 5.91 7.25 -8.92
CA PRO A 17 6.11 8.18 -10.03
C PRO A 17 7.51 8.81 -10.10
N TYR A 18 8.19 8.98 -8.96
CA TYR A 18 9.54 9.55 -8.94
C TYR A 18 10.58 8.61 -9.57
N VAL A 19 10.42 7.28 -9.48
CA VAL A 19 11.32 6.31 -10.12
C VAL A 19 11.23 6.42 -11.63
N ASN A 20 10.00 6.42 -12.16
CA ASN A 20 9.78 6.60 -13.59
C ASN A 20 10.26 7.98 -14.09
N ARG A 21 10.17 9.04 -13.27
CA ARG A 21 10.74 10.35 -13.62
C ARG A 21 12.27 10.31 -13.70
N GLN A 22 12.96 9.63 -12.79
CA GLN A 22 14.41 9.46 -12.83
C GLN A 22 14.84 8.66 -14.06
N ILE A 23 14.16 7.56 -14.38
CA ILE A 23 14.41 6.78 -15.60
C ILE A 23 14.19 7.65 -16.85
N ALA A 24 13.14 8.47 -16.88
CA ALA A 24 12.88 9.36 -18.01
C ALA A 24 13.94 10.47 -18.18
N GLN A 25 14.62 10.86 -17.11
CA GLN A 25 15.68 11.87 -17.13
C GLN A 25 17.05 11.28 -17.48
N ASN A 26 17.38 10.12 -16.91
CA ASN A 26 18.73 9.55 -16.92
C ASN A 26 18.90 8.36 -17.86
N GLY A 27 17.79 7.73 -18.29
CA GLY A 27 17.80 6.53 -19.12
C GLY A 27 18.05 6.79 -20.62
N SER A 28 18.28 5.70 -21.35
CA SER A 28 18.33 5.69 -22.82
C SER A 28 17.01 6.19 -23.44
N PRO A 29 16.98 6.59 -24.73
CA PRO A 29 15.75 7.00 -25.39
C PRO A 29 14.62 5.96 -25.29
N GLN A 30 14.94 4.67 -25.34
CA GLN A 30 14.00 3.57 -25.20
C GLN A 30 13.45 3.45 -23.77
N GLN A 31 14.32 3.47 -22.76
CA GLN A 31 13.91 3.44 -21.34
C GLN A 31 13.07 4.66 -20.99
N ARG A 32 13.46 5.85 -21.47
CA ARG A 32 12.69 7.08 -21.32
C ARG A 32 11.29 6.98 -21.91
N ALA A 33 11.16 6.45 -23.13
CA ALA A 33 9.86 6.28 -23.77
C ALA A 33 8.95 5.34 -22.95
N LYS A 34 9.49 4.23 -22.44
CA LYS A 34 8.75 3.28 -21.58
C LYS A 34 8.31 3.92 -20.25
N ALA A 35 9.21 4.66 -19.59
CA ALA A 35 8.90 5.33 -18.33
C ALA A 35 7.82 6.41 -18.50
N LEU A 36 7.90 7.22 -19.56
CA LEU A 36 6.88 8.23 -19.88
C LEU A 36 5.54 7.59 -20.25
N ARG A 37 5.55 6.47 -20.97
CA ARG A 37 4.34 5.69 -21.28
C ARG A 37 3.67 5.19 -20.00
N THR A 38 4.44 4.60 -19.09
CA THR A 38 3.96 4.12 -17.79
C THR A 38 3.34 5.27 -16.99
N LEU A 39 4.04 6.40 -16.85
CA LEU A 39 3.51 7.60 -16.18
C LEU A 39 2.21 8.12 -16.82
N SER A 40 2.09 8.08 -18.15
CA SER A 40 0.86 8.48 -18.84
C SER A 40 -0.29 7.52 -18.53
N VAL A 41 -0.07 6.21 -18.57
CA VAL A 41 -1.08 5.21 -18.22
C VAL A 41 -1.54 5.41 -16.78
N ASP A 42 -0.61 5.54 -15.84
CA ASP A 42 -0.90 5.76 -14.42
C ASP A 42 -1.72 7.05 -14.22
N THR A 43 -1.39 8.12 -14.95
CA THR A 43 -2.11 9.40 -14.89
C THR A 43 -3.53 9.27 -15.43
N THR A 44 -3.72 8.59 -16.57
CA THR A 44 -5.03 8.33 -17.16
C THR A 44 -5.90 7.49 -16.24
N LEU A 45 -5.35 6.41 -15.66
CA LEU A 45 -6.06 5.56 -14.72
C LEU A 45 -6.52 6.35 -13.48
N ARG A 46 -5.62 7.13 -12.88
CA ARG A 46 -5.97 8.03 -11.75
C ARG A 46 -7.09 9.02 -12.13
N ALA A 47 -7.04 9.60 -13.34
CA ALA A 47 -8.05 10.55 -13.81
C ALA A 47 -9.43 9.90 -14.05
N ILE A 48 -9.47 8.71 -14.67
CA ILE A 48 -10.70 7.93 -14.88
C ILE A 48 -11.39 7.63 -13.55
N ARG A 49 -10.63 7.35 -12.49
CA ARG A 49 -11.23 7.12 -11.17
C ARG A 49 -11.74 8.39 -10.52
N LEU A 50 -10.99 9.49 -10.58
CA LEU A 50 -11.46 10.77 -10.05
C LEU A 50 -12.82 11.18 -10.66
N SER A 51 -13.05 10.88 -11.95
CA SER A 51 -14.34 11.12 -12.60
C SER A 51 -15.42 10.09 -12.21
N SER A 52 -15.03 8.84 -11.95
CA SER A 52 -15.92 7.75 -11.50
C SER A 52 -16.43 7.94 -10.06
N LEU A 53 -15.79 8.77 -9.23
CA LEU A 53 -16.25 9.17 -7.89
C LEU A 53 -17.61 9.90 -7.87
N SER A 54 -18.15 10.23 -9.04
CA SER A 54 -19.42 10.92 -9.23
C SER A 54 -20.62 9.98 -9.35
N ALA A 55 -20.40 8.68 -9.56
CA ALA A 55 -21.47 7.70 -9.63
C ALA A 55 -21.89 7.29 -8.20
N PRO A 56 -23.17 7.44 -7.82
CA PRO A 56 -23.63 6.84 -6.58
C PRO A 56 -23.44 5.33 -6.70
N GLN A 57 -22.51 4.76 -5.95
CA GLN A 57 -22.55 3.34 -5.67
C GLN A 57 -23.89 3.08 -4.98
N LEU A 58 -24.84 2.53 -5.73
CA LEU A 58 -26.14 2.10 -5.21
C LEU A 58 -25.88 1.17 -4.02
N GLY A 59 -26.06 1.72 -2.82
CA GLY A 59 -26.09 1.05 -1.53
C GLY A 59 -25.43 -0.32 -1.43
N ARG A 60 -24.09 -0.37 -1.36
CA ARG A 60 -23.44 -1.47 -0.64
C ARG A 60 -23.64 -1.22 0.85
N ARG A 61 -24.83 -1.59 1.35
CA ARG A 61 -25.09 -1.68 2.79
C ARG A 61 -24.05 -2.65 3.36
N LEU A 62 -23.39 -2.28 4.45
CA LEU A 62 -22.75 -3.24 5.34
C LEU A 62 -23.80 -4.29 5.69
N ALA A 63 -23.70 -5.47 5.08
CA ALA A 63 -24.59 -6.57 5.39
C ALA A 63 -24.36 -6.95 6.86
N PRO A 64 -25.41 -7.28 7.63
CA PRO A 64 -25.22 -7.84 8.95
C PRO A 64 -24.33 -9.08 8.85
N ARG A 65 -23.42 -9.26 9.81
CA ARG A 65 -22.59 -10.48 9.97
C ARG A 65 -23.51 -11.70 9.96
N LEU A 66 -23.68 -12.32 8.80
CA LEU A 66 -24.20 -13.66 8.68
C LEU A 66 -23.13 -14.59 9.25
N MET A 67 -23.54 -15.51 10.12
CA MET A 67 -22.68 -16.58 10.58
C MET A 67 -22.02 -17.25 9.37
N ALA A 68 -20.72 -17.51 9.49
CA ALA A 68 -19.85 -18.00 8.43
C ALA A 68 -20.55 -19.07 7.57
N MET A 69 -21.04 -18.66 6.39
CA MET A 69 -21.09 -19.58 5.26
C MET A 69 -19.65 -20.00 5.01
N GLU A 70 -19.42 -21.27 4.69
CA GLU A 70 -18.09 -21.77 4.31
C GLU A 70 -17.42 -20.78 3.37
N THR A 71 -16.39 -20.10 3.87
CA THR A 71 -15.69 -19.08 3.10
C THR A 71 -14.73 -19.83 2.18
N GLN A 72 -14.95 -19.75 0.89
CA GLN A 72 -14.07 -20.38 -0.09
C GLN A 72 -13.19 -19.32 -0.72
N LYS A 73 -11.88 -19.51 -0.63
CA LYS A 73 -10.90 -18.81 -1.46
C LYS A 73 -11.22 -19.06 -2.92
N LEU A 74 -11.37 -18.02 -3.72
CA LEU A 74 -11.67 -18.11 -5.15
C LEU A 74 -10.69 -17.23 -5.92
N ARG A 75 -9.78 -17.87 -6.66
CA ARG A 75 -8.79 -17.19 -7.50
C ARG A 75 -8.98 -17.53 -8.98
N THR A 76 -8.80 -16.52 -9.83
CA THR A 76 -8.71 -16.72 -11.28
C THR A 76 -7.55 -15.91 -11.83
N ILE A 77 -6.64 -16.57 -12.53
CA ILE A 77 -5.51 -15.94 -13.22
C ILE A 77 -5.80 -15.94 -14.71
N TYR A 78 -5.69 -14.77 -15.32
CA TYR A 78 -5.90 -14.53 -16.74
C TYR A 78 -4.57 -14.17 -17.41
N ASP A 79 -4.34 -14.72 -18.60
CA ASP A 79 -3.25 -14.35 -19.49
C ASP A 79 -3.75 -13.33 -20.52
N MET A 80 -3.12 -12.15 -20.56
CA MET A 80 -3.47 -11.06 -21.47
C MET A 80 -2.79 -11.16 -22.84
N HIS A 81 -1.94 -12.15 -23.07
CA HIS A 81 -1.22 -12.40 -24.32
C HIS A 81 -0.42 -11.18 -24.80
N ASN A 82 0.20 -10.44 -23.87
CA ASN A 82 0.93 -9.20 -24.14
C ASN A 82 0.07 -8.06 -24.71
N THR A 83 -1.26 -8.13 -24.54
CA THR A 83 -2.19 -7.08 -24.96
C THR A 83 -2.63 -6.22 -23.77
N GLU A 84 -3.17 -5.04 -24.08
CA GLU A 84 -3.71 -4.10 -23.07
C GLU A 84 -5.24 -4.10 -23.03
N ASN A 85 -5.87 -5.06 -23.71
CA ASN A 85 -7.30 -5.29 -23.56
C ASN A 85 -7.53 -6.36 -22.49
N PHE A 86 -8.58 -6.19 -21.69
CA PHE A 86 -8.93 -7.15 -20.65
C PHE A 86 -9.82 -8.30 -21.16
N LEU A 87 -9.66 -8.70 -22.43
CA LEU A 87 -10.42 -9.84 -22.99
C LEU A 87 -9.80 -11.18 -22.59
N GLY A 88 -8.47 -11.29 -22.69
CA GLY A 88 -7.64 -12.36 -22.12
C GLY A 88 -8.11 -13.81 -22.30
N THR A 89 -7.42 -14.75 -21.64
CA THR A 89 -7.92 -16.12 -21.43
C THR A 89 -7.62 -16.59 -20.02
N VAL A 90 -8.47 -17.43 -19.44
CA VAL A 90 -8.20 -18.03 -18.13
C VAL A 90 -7.01 -18.99 -18.24
N ALA A 91 -5.96 -18.72 -17.48
CA ALA A 91 -4.76 -19.54 -17.39
C ALA A 91 -4.83 -20.53 -16.22
N ARG A 92 -5.37 -20.10 -15.08
CA ARG A 92 -5.49 -20.95 -13.88
C ARG A 92 -6.70 -20.56 -13.02
N ASN A 93 -7.48 -21.55 -12.58
CA ASN A 93 -8.60 -21.37 -11.65
C ASN A 93 -8.24 -21.87 -10.24
N GLU A 94 -9.09 -21.57 -9.27
CA GLU A 94 -9.02 -22.15 -7.93
C GLU A 94 -8.96 -23.70 -8.01
N GLY A 95 -8.02 -24.30 -7.27
CA GLY A 95 -7.77 -25.75 -7.30
C GLY A 95 -7.03 -26.28 -8.53
N GLY A 96 -6.69 -25.44 -9.53
CA GLY A 96 -5.92 -25.87 -10.69
C GLY A 96 -4.44 -26.14 -10.37
N ASP A 97 -3.84 -27.10 -11.07
CA ASP A 97 -2.41 -27.42 -11.00
C ASP A 97 -1.51 -26.27 -11.50
N ASP A 98 -0.21 -26.34 -11.18
CA ASP A 98 0.79 -25.39 -11.68
C ASP A 98 0.85 -25.44 -13.22
N THR A 99 0.90 -24.27 -13.84
CA THR A 99 0.86 -24.17 -15.31
C THR A 99 2.24 -24.30 -15.93
N GLY A 100 3.31 -24.08 -15.14
CA GLY A 100 4.68 -23.98 -15.63
C GLY A 100 5.03 -22.58 -16.15
N ASP A 101 4.07 -21.66 -16.17
CA ASP A 101 4.33 -20.24 -16.39
C ASP A 101 4.62 -19.56 -15.04
N PRO A 102 5.84 -19.03 -14.82
CA PRO A 102 6.20 -18.40 -13.57
C PRO A 102 5.28 -17.25 -13.17
N ALA A 103 4.83 -16.42 -14.11
CA ALA A 103 3.99 -15.27 -13.77
C ALA A 103 2.60 -15.72 -13.29
N VAL A 104 2.02 -16.72 -13.96
CA VAL A 104 0.73 -17.30 -13.56
C VAL A 104 0.82 -17.95 -12.19
N ASP A 105 1.85 -18.78 -11.97
CA ASP A 105 2.00 -19.55 -10.73
C ASP A 105 2.35 -18.65 -9.53
N GLU A 106 3.22 -17.65 -9.72
CA GLU A 106 3.54 -16.65 -8.70
C GLU A 106 2.32 -15.80 -8.32
N ALA A 107 1.54 -15.33 -9.31
CA ALA A 107 0.32 -14.58 -9.05
C ALA A 107 -0.69 -15.43 -8.27
N TYR A 108 -0.84 -16.70 -8.63
CA TYR A 108 -1.71 -17.64 -7.93
C TYR A 108 -1.32 -17.83 -6.47
N VAL A 109 -0.03 -18.03 -6.19
CA VAL A 109 0.53 -18.14 -4.84
C VAL A 109 0.34 -16.85 -4.05
N GLY A 110 0.64 -15.69 -4.63
CA GLY A 110 0.54 -14.40 -3.94
C GLY A 110 -0.89 -14.00 -3.58
N LEU A 111 -1.85 -14.19 -4.50
CA LEU A 111 -3.28 -14.01 -4.20
C LEU A 111 -3.73 -14.96 -3.09
N GLY A 112 -3.27 -16.22 -3.13
CA GLY A 112 -3.61 -17.22 -2.13
C GLY A 112 -3.08 -16.89 -0.75
N GLY A 113 -1.78 -16.61 -0.65
CA GLY A 113 -1.15 -16.24 0.62
C GLY A 113 -1.75 -14.98 1.23
N THR A 114 -2.17 -14.02 0.39
CA THR A 114 -2.88 -12.82 0.86
C THR A 114 -4.24 -13.18 1.45
N TYR A 115 -5.05 -13.96 0.73
CA TYR A 115 -6.33 -14.43 1.26
C TYR A 115 -6.14 -15.19 2.59
N ASP A 116 -5.19 -16.12 2.63
CA ASP A 116 -4.97 -16.99 3.79
C ASP A 116 -4.48 -16.19 5.01
N LEU A 117 -3.65 -15.16 4.82
CA LEU A 117 -3.29 -14.24 5.90
C LEU A 117 -4.53 -13.56 6.49
N TYR A 118 -5.36 -12.94 5.65
CA TYR A 118 -6.54 -12.22 6.12
C TYR A 118 -7.58 -13.14 6.75
N TRP A 119 -7.80 -14.32 6.16
CA TRP A 119 -8.76 -15.28 6.66
C TRP A 119 -8.29 -15.94 7.95
N GLU A 120 -7.15 -16.63 7.91
CA GLU A 120 -6.72 -17.51 9.00
C GLU A 120 -6.18 -16.74 10.20
N VAL A 121 -5.55 -15.58 9.99
CA VAL A 121 -5.00 -14.76 11.09
C VAL A 121 -5.99 -13.70 11.55
N PHE A 122 -6.68 -13.04 10.64
CA PHE A 122 -7.50 -11.87 10.96
C PHE A 122 -9.01 -12.12 10.91
N GLY A 123 -9.46 -13.34 10.57
CA GLY A 123 -10.88 -13.69 10.47
C GLY A 123 -11.63 -12.87 9.42
N ARG A 124 -10.93 -12.38 8.40
CA ARG A 124 -11.46 -11.54 7.32
C ARG A 124 -11.63 -12.36 6.04
N ASN A 125 -12.85 -12.42 5.52
CA ASN A 125 -13.14 -13.14 4.28
C ASN A 125 -12.80 -12.28 3.05
N SER A 126 -11.61 -12.47 2.48
CA SER A 126 -11.08 -11.71 1.32
C SER A 126 -10.90 -10.20 1.55
N ILE A 127 -10.50 -9.46 0.51
CA ILE A 127 -10.13 -8.05 0.60
C ILE A 127 -11.31 -7.13 0.99
N ASP A 128 -12.54 -7.50 0.63
CA ASP A 128 -13.77 -6.75 0.94
C ASP A 128 -14.48 -7.20 2.22
N GLY A 129 -13.96 -8.25 2.86
CA GLY A 129 -14.57 -8.86 4.05
C GLY A 129 -15.81 -9.71 3.77
N ASN A 130 -16.22 -9.85 2.51
CA ASN A 130 -17.42 -10.58 2.08
C ASN A 130 -17.12 -11.66 1.02
N GLY A 131 -15.88 -12.09 0.90
CA GLY A 131 -15.49 -13.19 0.01
C GLY A 131 -15.34 -12.79 -1.46
N MET A 132 -14.95 -11.55 -1.74
CA MET A 132 -14.62 -11.11 -3.09
C MET A 132 -13.64 -12.08 -3.77
N PRO A 133 -13.96 -12.58 -4.99
CA PRO A 133 -13.01 -13.33 -5.80
C PRO A 133 -11.76 -12.50 -6.10
N LEU A 134 -10.60 -13.15 -6.07
CA LEU A 134 -9.31 -12.50 -6.37
C LEU A 134 -8.89 -12.84 -7.80
N ASN A 135 -8.95 -11.84 -8.67
CA ASN A 135 -8.57 -12.00 -10.07
C ASN A 135 -7.23 -11.33 -10.35
N ALA A 136 -6.34 -12.01 -11.08
CA ALA A 136 -5.07 -11.45 -11.55
C ALA A 136 -4.96 -11.57 -13.07
N HIS A 137 -4.38 -10.55 -13.70
CA HIS A 137 -4.15 -10.46 -15.14
C HIS A 137 -2.66 -10.31 -15.35
N VAL A 138 -2.01 -11.37 -15.85
CA VAL A 138 -0.58 -11.41 -16.13
C VAL A 138 -0.30 -11.19 -17.61
N HIS A 139 0.97 -10.96 -17.97
CA HIS A 139 1.40 -10.63 -19.34
C HIS A 139 0.65 -9.42 -19.92
N TYR A 140 0.38 -8.42 -19.08
CA TYR A 140 -0.32 -7.21 -19.51
C TYR A 140 0.60 -6.29 -20.31
N GLY A 141 0.19 -5.98 -21.54
CA GLY A 141 0.99 -5.19 -22.47
C GLY A 141 2.33 -5.82 -22.83
N SER A 142 3.17 -5.10 -23.56
CA SER A 142 4.52 -5.56 -23.92
C SER A 142 5.57 -4.76 -23.15
N ASN A 143 6.40 -5.46 -22.37
CA ASN A 143 7.43 -4.87 -21.52
C ASN A 143 6.89 -3.78 -20.57
N TYR A 144 5.72 -4.03 -19.99
CA TYR A 144 5.09 -3.07 -19.10
C TYR A 144 5.78 -3.07 -17.73
N ASN A 145 6.32 -1.92 -17.33
CA ASN A 145 7.12 -1.76 -16.12
C ASN A 145 6.26 -1.32 -14.93
N ASN A 146 5.16 -2.02 -14.65
CA ASN A 146 4.35 -1.76 -13.47
C ASN A 146 3.44 -2.94 -13.08
N ALA A 147 2.88 -2.84 -11.88
CA ALA A 147 1.72 -3.59 -11.43
C ALA A 147 0.79 -2.69 -10.63
N PHE A 148 -0.50 -3.01 -10.62
CA PHE A 148 -1.50 -2.21 -9.92
C PHE A 148 -2.77 -3.00 -9.57
N TRP A 149 -3.44 -2.55 -8.52
CA TRP A 149 -4.84 -2.86 -8.22
C TRP A 149 -5.79 -1.87 -8.90
N ASP A 150 -6.74 -2.37 -9.72
CA ASP A 150 -7.67 -1.52 -10.47
C ASP A 150 -9.03 -1.25 -9.78
N GLY A 151 -9.26 -1.81 -8.59
CA GLY A 151 -10.54 -1.77 -7.87
C GLY A 151 -11.36 -3.05 -8.02
N GLU A 152 -11.03 -3.87 -9.01
CA GLU A 152 -11.68 -5.15 -9.31
C GLU A 152 -10.67 -6.30 -9.47
N ARG A 153 -9.51 -6.03 -10.06
CA ARG A 153 -8.49 -7.03 -10.43
C ARG A 153 -7.07 -6.50 -10.19
N MET A 154 -6.16 -7.45 -10.03
CA MET A 154 -4.72 -7.24 -10.10
C MET A 154 -4.24 -7.29 -11.56
N VAL A 155 -3.32 -6.41 -11.93
CA VAL A 155 -2.70 -6.38 -13.26
C VAL A 155 -1.18 -6.34 -13.13
N PHE A 156 -0.48 -7.22 -13.85
CA PHE A 156 0.97 -7.37 -13.79
C PHE A 156 1.59 -7.30 -15.18
N GLY A 157 2.59 -6.42 -15.32
CA GLY A 157 3.49 -6.43 -16.47
C GLY A 157 4.68 -7.38 -16.28
N ASP A 158 5.28 -7.78 -17.39
CA ASP A 158 6.44 -8.67 -17.40
C ASP A 158 7.78 -7.95 -17.17
N GLY A 159 7.77 -6.63 -17.01
CA GLY A 159 8.98 -5.84 -16.98
C GLY A 159 9.69 -5.83 -18.34
N ASP A 160 10.81 -5.13 -18.44
CA ASP A 160 11.56 -4.98 -19.70
C ASP A 160 12.80 -5.87 -19.80
N GLY A 161 13.10 -6.66 -18.75
CA GLY A 161 14.30 -7.48 -18.67
C GLY A 161 15.60 -6.66 -18.65
N ASP A 162 15.50 -5.34 -18.48
CA ASP A 162 16.63 -4.43 -18.46
C ASP A 162 16.72 -3.71 -17.12
N LEU A 163 15.67 -3.01 -16.72
CA LEU A 163 15.54 -2.39 -15.41
C LEU A 163 14.72 -3.27 -14.47
N PHE A 164 13.61 -3.83 -14.98
CA PHE A 164 12.64 -4.57 -14.19
C PHE A 164 12.50 -6.01 -14.70
N ASN A 165 12.45 -6.94 -13.75
CA ASN A 165 11.91 -8.28 -13.94
C ASN A 165 10.37 -8.23 -13.96
N ARG A 166 9.73 -9.39 -14.16
CA ARG A 166 8.27 -9.55 -14.04
C ARG A 166 7.76 -9.11 -12.68
N PHE A 167 6.61 -8.44 -12.65
CA PHE A 167 6.09 -7.85 -11.42
C PHE A 167 5.41 -8.85 -10.47
N THR A 168 5.24 -10.10 -10.89
CA THR A 168 4.78 -11.21 -10.05
C THR A 168 5.90 -11.82 -9.18
N ILE A 169 7.18 -11.54 -9.49
CA ILE A 169 8.33 -12.18 -8.83
C ILE A 169 8.41 -11.88 -7.32
N SER A 170 7.83 -10.77 -6.89
CA SER A 170 7.87 -10.29 -5.50
C SER A 170 6.49 -10.44 -4.87
N VAL A 171 6.30 -11.44 -4.02
CA VAL A 171 4.99 -11.75 -3.44
C VAL A 171 4.45 -10.64 -2.53
N ASP A 172 5.33 -9.89 -1.90
CA ASP A 172 5.03 -8.69 -1.13
C ASP A 172 4.49 -7.54 -1.99
N VAL A 173 4.85 -7.46 -3.28
CA VAL A 173 4.21 -6.52 -4.22
C VAL A 173 2.76 -6.93 -4.46
N ILE A 174 2.50 -8.22 -4.67
CA ILE A 174 1.13 -8.74 -4.84
C ILE A 174 0.30 -8.46 -3.57
N GLY A 175 0.86 -8.75 -2.39
CA GLY A 175 0.21 -8.48 -1.11
C GLY A 175 -0.02 -7.00 -0.84
N HIS A 176 0.93 -6.13 -1.24
CA HIS A 176 0.80 -4.67 -1.14
C HIS A 176 -0.39 -4.16 -1.95
N GLU A 177 -0.49 -4.56 -3.21
CA GLU A 177 -1.57 -4.10 -4.09
C GLU A 177 -2.95 -4.56 -3.60
N LEU A 178 -3.07 -5.80 -3.11
CA LEU A 178 -4.32 -6.30 -2.52
C LEU A 178 -4.65 -5.65 -1.17
N ALA A 179 -3.64 -5.27 -0.38
CA ALA A 179 -3.82 -4.57 0.89
C ALA A 179 -4.36 -3.14 0.72
N HIS A 180 -4.16 -2.52 -0.44
CA HIS A 180 -4.89 -1.31 -0.79
C HIS A 180 -6.41 -1.56 -0.83
N GLY A 181 -6.85 -2.65 -1.48
CA GLY A 181 -8.26 -3.05 -1.46
C GLY A 181 -8.81 -3.20 -0.03
N VAL A 182 -8.04 -3.79 0.88
CA VAL A 182 -8.43 -3.84 2.31
C VAL A 182 -8.56 -2.46 2.92
N THR A 183 -7.63 -1.56 2.63
CA THR A 183 -7.70 -0.16 3.08
C THR A 183 -8.94 0.55 2.52
N GLU A 184 -9.29 0.33 1.26
CA GLU A 184 -10.50 0.89 0.63
C GLU A 184 -11.81 0.37 1.26
N PHE A 185 -11.86 -0.90 1.66
CA PHE A 185 -13.07 -1.51 2.22
C PHE A 185 -13.22 -1.37 3.74
N GLU A 186 -12.12 -1.15 4.49
CA GLU A 186 -12.14 -1.05 5.95
C GLU A 186 -11.90 0.35 6.49
N GLY A 187 -11.01 1.11 5.85
CA GLY A 187 -10.41 2.32 6.41
C GLY A 187 -10.75 3.57 5.61
N PRO A 188 -10.71 4.75 6.24
CA PRO A 188 -11.08 5.99 5.55
C PRO A 188 -9.91 6.66 4.83
N LEU A 189 -8.68 6.14 4.90
CA LEU A 189 -7.44 6.86 4.57
C LEU A 189 -7.42 7.41 3.14
N GLU A 190 -7.56 8.72 3.00
CA GLU A 190 -7.44 9.44 1.74
C GLU A 190 -6.00 9.34 1.23
N TYR A 191 -5.85 9.12 -0.08
CA TYR A 191 -4.55 8.97 -0.72
C TYR A 191 -3.85 10.30 -1.00
N LEU A 192 -3.63 11.08 0.07
CA LEU A 192 -3.03 12.40 0.02
C LEU A 192 -2.24 12.70 1.31
N TYR A 193 -1.09 13.36 1.20
CA TYR A 193 -0.22 13.76 2.30
C TYR A 193 0.04 12.61 3.30
N GLN A 194 -0.12 12.85 4.61
CA GLN A 194 0.13 11.85 5.65
C GLN A 194 -0.86 10.69 5.63
N SER A 195 -2.14 10.92 5.29
CA SER A 195 -3.10 9.82 5.20
C SER A 195 -2.79 8.90 4.02
N GLY A 196 -2.29 9.46 2.91
CA GLY A 196 -1.83 8.67 1.77
C GLY A 196 -0.53 7.93 2.07
N ALA A 197 0.40 8.55 2.78
CA ALA A 197 1.60 7.85 3.25
C ALA A 197 1.30 6.74 4.28
N LEU A 198 0.23 6.88 5.08
CA LEU A 198 -0.28 5.79 5.91
C LEU A 198 -0.93 4.70 5.07
N ASN A 199 -1.69 5.05 4.04
CA ASN A 199 -2.30 4.08 3.11
C ASN A 199 -1.21 3.22 2.44
N GLU A 200 -0.17 3.85 1.87
CA GLU A 200 1.02 3.18 1.35
C GLU A 200 1.72 2.30 2.39
N SER A 201 1.86 2.81 3.62
CA SER A 201 2.50 2.06 4.69
C SER A 201 1.70 0.83 5.11
N MET A 202 0.36 0.92 5.15
CA MET A 202 -0.49 -0.24 5.41
C MET A 202 -0.30 -1.31 4.35
N SER A 203 -0.18 -0.92 3.09
CA SER A 203 0.08 -1.85 1.99
C SER A 203 1.46 -2.51 2.09
N ASP A 204 2.52 -1.74 2.37
CA ASP A 204 3.86 -2.30 2.63
C ASP A 204 3.89 -3.25 3.85
N VAL A 205 3.17 -2.89 4.92
CA VAL A 205 3.01 -3.73 6.12
C VAL A 205 2.39 -5.07 5.77
N PHE A 206 1.21 -5.08 5.16
CA PHE A 206 0.51 -6.34 4.89
C PHE A 206 1.17 -7.14 3.76
N GLY A 207 1.75 -6.49 2.75
CA GLY A 207 2.60 -7.17 1.75
C GLY A 207 3.78 -7.90 2.39
N SER A 208 4.47 -7.24 3.31
CA SER A 208 5.56 -7.86 4.07
C SER A 208 5.07 -9.03 4.94
N LEU A 209 3.92 -8.89 5.60
CA LEU A 209 3.34 -9.97 6.40
C LEU A 209 2.94 -11.19 5.57
N VAL A 210 2.42 -10.98 4.35
CA VAL A 210 2.12 -12.09 3.41
C VAL A 210 3.39 -12.85 3.08
N LYS A 211 4.45 -12.13 2.70
CA LYS A 211 5.75 -12.74 2.39
C LYS A 211 6.33 -13.49 3.58
N GLN A 212 6.37 -12.86 4.76
CA GLN A 212 6.87 -13.50 5.98
C GLN A 212 6.08 -14.77 6.32
N ARG A 213 4.75 -14.75 6.15
CA ARG A 213 3.89 -15.91 6.43
C ARG A 213 4.15 -17.05 5.45
N LEU A 214 4.23 -16.76 4.15
CA LEU A 214 4.54 -17.77 3.13
C LEU A 214 5.92 -18.40 3.34
N LEU A 215 6.90 -17.63 3.81
CA LEU A 215 8.24 -18.09 4.11
C LEU A 215 8.41 -18.61 5.55
N ASN A 216 7.36 -18.59 6.36
CA ASN A 216 7.36 -18.95 7.78
C ASN A 216 8.46 -18.24 8.59
N GLN A 217 8.60 -16.93 8.40
CA GLN A 217 9.63 -16.09 9.01
C GLN A 217 9.11 -15.35 10.23
N THR A 218 9.91 -15.30 11.29
CA THR A 218 9.71 -14.35 12.39
C THR A 218 10.10 -12.93 11.98
N ALA A 219 9.71 -11.94 12.77
CA ALA A 219 10.05 -10.53 12.54
C ALA A 219 11.57 -10.29 12.45
N GLU A 220 12.38 -11.07 13.16
CA GLU A 220 13.84 -10.95 13.17
C GLU A 220 14.48 -11.54 11.90
N GLN A 221 13.86 -12.55 11.29
CA GLN A 221 14.35 -13.22 10.09
C GLN A 221 13.96 -12.51 8.79
N ALA A 222 12.90 -11.69 8.83
CA ALA A 222 12.37 -11.01 7.67
C ALA A 222 13.35 -9.98 7.10
N ASP A 223 13.38 -9.85 5.76
CA ASP A 223 14.24 -8.86 5.08
C ASP A 223 13.74 -7.42 5.22
N TRP A 224 12.42 -7.24 5.39
CA TRP A 224 11.74 -5.94 5.46
C TRP A 224 11.95 -5.08 4.19
N LEU A 225 12.13 -5.73 3.05
CA LEU A 225 12.27 -5.11 1.74
C LEU A 225 10.99 -5.24 0.93
N ILE A 226 10.60 -4.16 0.25
CA ILE A 226 9.43 -4.14 -0.65
C ILE A 226 9.90 -4.18 -2.11
N GLY A 227 9.51 -5.21 -2.86
CA GLY A 227 9.93 -5.40 -4.24
C GLY A 227 11.33 -6.02 -4.37
N ALA A 228 11.74 -6.86 -3.42
CA ALA A 228 13.02 -7.57 -3.50
C ALA A 228 13.03 -8.52 -4.72
N GLY A 229 14.06 -8.43 -5.55
CA GLY A 229 14.16 -9.20 -6.80
C GLY A 229 13.41 -8.61 -8.00
N LEU A 230 12.69 -7.50 -7.80
CA LEU A 230 11.98 -6.82 -8.90
C LEU A 230 12.96 -6.17 -9.89
N PHE A 231 14.08 -5.65 -9.43
CA PHE A 231 15.12 -5.10 -10.29
C PHE A 231 16.03 -6.21 -10.85
N THR A 232 16.53 -6.00 -12.07
CA THR A 232 17.54 -6.88 -12.67
C THR A 232 18.90 -6.70 -11.98
N ASP A 233 19.84 -7.59 -12.28
CA ASP A 233 21.23 -7.51 -11.83
C ASP A 233 22.02 -6.30 -12.40
N LYS A 234 21.45 -5.59 -13.38
CA LYS A 234 22.03 -4.39 -14.00
C LYS A 234 21.79 -3.12 -13.19
N VAL A 235 20.89 -3.17 -12.21
CA VAL A 235 20.46 -2.01 -11.42
C VAL A 235 21.03 -2.13 -10.01
N GLN A 236 21.62 -1.04 -9.49
CA GLN A 236 22.14 -0.98 -8.12
C GLN A 236 21.02 -0.74 -7.10
N ALA A 237 20.11 -1.71 -6.99
CA ALA A 237 18.95 -1.68 -6.12
C ALA A 237 18.74 -3.03 -5.43
N LYS A 238 18.43 -3.00 -4.13
CA LYS A 238 18.01 -4.19 -3.37
C LYS A 238 16.52 -4.46 -3.54
N ALA A 239 15.73 -3.38 -3.59
CA ALA A 239 14.28 -3.38 -3.61
C ALA A 239 13.77 -1.97 -3.97
N LEU A 240 12.45 -1.78 -4.09
CA LEU A 240 11.86 -0.45 -4.24
C LEU A 240 11.94 0.36 -2.95
N ARG A 241 11.74 -0.29 -1.80
CA ARG A 241 11.73 0.34 -0.48
C ARG A 241 12.33 -0.59 0.57
N SER A 242 12.82 0.01 1.66
CA SER A 242 13.24 -0.70 2.87
C SER A 242 12.40 -0.20 4.04
N MET A 243 11.60 -1.08 4.64
CA MET A 243 10.81 -0.70 5.82
C MET A 243 11.70 -0.52 7.05
N LYS A 244 12.77 -1.32 7.16
CA LYS A 244 13.71 -1.26 8.28
C LYS A 244 14.61 -0.02 8.22
N ASP A 245 15.13 0.27 7.03
CA ASP A 245 16.08 1.35 6.76
C ASP A 245 15.64 2.18 5.54
N PRO A 246 14.56 2.99 5.64
CA PRO A 246 14.11 3.85 4.54
C PRO A 246 15.22 4.78 4.07
N GLY A 247 15.34 4.99 2.75
CA GLY A 247 16.40 5.78 2.13
C GLY A 247 17.64 4.97 1.72
N THR A 248 17.57 3.64 1.81
CA THR A 248 18.70 2.72 1.54
C THR A 248 18.40 1.60 0.56
N ALA A 249 17.18 1.55 0.00
CA ALA A 249 16.76 0.46 -0.87
C ALA A 249 17.52 0.44 -2.20
N PHE A 250 17.89 1.62 -2.72
CA PHE A 250 18.65 1.78 -3.96
C PHE A 250 19.45 3.09 -3.98
N ASP A 251 20.56 3.07 -4.72
CA ASP A 251 21.40 4.23 -5.05
C ASP A 251 22.02 3.94 -6.41
N ASP A 252 21.28 4.26 -7.47
CA ASP A 252 21.57 3.84 -8.84
C ASP A 252 21.58 5.05 -9.79
N GLN A 253 22.42 5.00 -10.83
CA GLN A 253 22.57 6.11 -11.76
C GLN A 253 21.30 6.41 -12.56
N MET A 254 20.49 5.39 -12.86
CA MET A 254 19.25 5.54 -13.61
C MET A 254 18.07 5.84 -12.70
N LEU A 255 17.97 5.14 -11.56
CA LEU A 255 16.84 5.32 -10.63
C LEU A 255 17.00 6.52 -9.68
N GLY A 256 18.21 7.07 -9.58
CA GLY A 256 18.59 8.00 -8.52
C GLY A 256 18.77 7.26 -7.19
N LYS A 257 18.60 8.00 -6.09
CA LYS A 257 18.68 7.48 -4.73
C LYS A 257 17.30 7.38 -4.09
N ASP A 258 17.09 6.34 -3.28
CA ASP A 258 15.90 6.17 -2.44
C ASP A 258 15.62 7.45 -1.62
N PRO A 259 14.51 8.16 -1.88
CA PRO A 259 14.24 9.45 -1.26
C PRO A 259 13.54 9.35 0.11
N GLN A 260 13.22 8.14 0.59
CA GLN A 260 12.37 7.99 1.77
C GLN A 260 13.07 8.46 3.07
N PRO A 261 12.45 9.36 3.85
CA PRO A 261 12.95 9.68 5.19
C PRO A 261 12.64 8.55 6.17
N ALA A 262 13.58 8.29 7.08
CA ALA A 262 13.41 7.33 8.17
C ALA A 262 12.85 7.96 9.47
N HIS A 263 12.73 9.29 9.53
CA HIS A 263 12.33 10.03 10.75
C HIS A 263 11.53 11.29 10.42
N MET A 264 10.59 11.67 11.29
CA MET A 264 9.70 12.83 11.11
C MET A 264 10.42 14.19 11.00
N LYS A 265 11.69 14.26 11.42
CA LYS A 265 12.52 15.48 11.31
C LYS A 265 12.91 15.78 9.86
N ASP A 266 12.98 14.72 9.04
CA ASP A 266 13.37 14.75 7.63
C ASP A 266 12.13 14.62 6.72
N PHE A 267 10.93 14.82 7.29
CA PHE A 267 9.67 14.73 6.54
C PHE A 267 9.69 15.65 5.32
N VAL A 268 9.40 15.08 4.15
CA VAL A 268 9.47 15.79 2.87
C VAL A 268 8.15 16.50 2.62
N LYS A 269 8.20 17.83 2.58
CA LYS A 269 7.05 18.67 2.20
C LYS A 269 7.05 18.88 0.70
N THR A 270 6.09 18.29 0.01
CA THR A 270 5.94 18.38 -1.45
C THR A 270 4.46 18.37 -1.85
N PHE A 271 4.17 18.80 -3.07
CA PHE A 271 2.87 18.59 -3.73
C PHE A 271 2.93 17.45 -4.76
N GLU A 272 4.13 17.00 -5.12
CA GLU A 272 4.31 15.83 -5.98
C GLU A 272 3.83 14.57 -5.26
N ASP A 273 3.53 13.53 -6.04
CA ASP A 273 3.24 12.20 -5.49
C ASP A 273 2.13 12.23 -4.43
N GLY A 274 1.05 12.97 -4.71
CA GLY A 274 -0.06 13.14 -3.76
C GLY A 274 0.35 13.78 -2.44
N GLY A 275 1.40 14.61 -2.40
CA GLY A 275 1.95 15.11 -1.15
C GLY A 275 3.03 14.23 -0.54
N GLY A 276 3.71 13.41 -1.36
CA GLY A 276 4.79 12.52 -0.97
C GLY A 276 4.30 11.25 -0.27
N VAL A 277 3.28 10.58 -0.82
CA VAL A 277 2.70 9.36 -0.21
C VAL A 277 3.70 8.21 -0.21
N HIS A 278 4.38 7.95 -1.33
CA HIS A 278 5.40 6.91 -1.43
C HIS A 278 6.73 7.35 -0.79
N ILE A 279 6.96 8.67 -0.69
CA ILE A 279 8.18 9.20 -0.08
C ILE A 279 8.08 9.07 1.44
N ASN A 280 7.05 9.66 2.05
CA ASN A 280 6.94 9.76 3.49
C ASN A 280 6.42 8.47 4.17
N SER A 281 6.03 7.43 3.42
CA SER A 281 5.62 6.12 3.97
C SER A 281 6.76 5.38 4.68
N GLY A 282 8.02 5.73 4.42
CA GLY A 282 9.19 5.22 5.14
C GLY A 282 9.13 5.43 6.66
N ILE A 283 8.58 6.56 7.12
CA ILE A 283 8.45 6.89 8.54
C ILE A 283 7.54 5.90 9.28
N PRO A 284 6.26 5.71 8.88
CA PRO A 284 5.39 4.71 9.49
C PRO A 284 5.83 3.26 9.22
N ASN A 285 6.46 2.96 8.08
CA ASN A 285 7.05 1.64 7.82
C ASN A 285 8.11 1.27 8.86
N LYS A 286 9.01 2.20 9.16
CA LYS A 286 10.05 2.01 10.17
C LYS A 286 9.46 1.85 11.57
N ALA A 287 8.41 2.60 11.91
CA ALA A 287 7.69 2.40 13.17
C ALA A 287 7.10 0.99 13.28
N PHE A 288 6.48 0.46 12.21
CA PHE A 288 5.99 -0.91 12.21
C PHE A 288 7.11 -1.93 12.37
N CYS A 289 8.21 -1.82 11.60
CA CYS A 289 9.33 -2.75 11.69
C CYS A 289 9.92 -2.79 13.11
N ILE A 290 10.12 -1.62 13.74
CA ILE A 290 10.60 -1.54 15.13
C ILE A 290 9.61 -2.19 16.10
N ALA A 291 8.31 -1.91 15.96
CA ALA A 291 7.28 -2.50 16.80
C ALA A 291 7.25 -4.03 16.66
N ALA A 292 7.19 -4.54 15.43
CA ALA A 292 7.16 -5.97 15.14
C ALA A 292 8.40 -6.70 15.66
N THR A 293 9.60 -6.13 15.44
CA THR A 293 10.86 -6.71 15.93
C THR A 293 10.89 -6.79 17.46
N ASN A 294 10.44 -5.74 18.15
CA ASN A 294 10.44 -5.69 19.61
C ASN A 294 9.33 -6.52 20.25
N LEU A 295 8.21 -6.72 19.56
CA LEU A 295 7.15 -7.65 19.96
C LEU A 295 7.56 -9.12 19.78
N LYS A 296 8.55 -9.38 18.93
CA LYS A 296 9.14 -10.71 18.63
C LYS A 296 8.14 -11.68 18.02
N GLY A 297 8.63 -12.87 17.66
CA GLY A 297 7.82 -13.93 17.07
C GLY A 297 7.35 -13.57 15.66
N TYR A 298 6.17 -14.05 15.29
CA TYR A 298 5.57 -13.80 13.99
C TYR A 298 4.88 -12.43 13.97
N ALA A 299 5.32 -11.53 13.08
CA ALA A 299 4.87 -10.14 13.07
C ALA A 299 3.35 -10.00 12.84
N TRP A 300 2.72 -10.94 12.13
CA TRP A 300 1.29 -10.93 11.86
C TRP A 300 0.42 -11.20 13.10
N GLU A 301 0.94 -11.92 14.11
CA GLU A 301 0.15 -12.31 15.29
C GLU A 301 -0.17 -11.11 16.19
N LYS A 302 0.83 -10.27 16.48
CA LYS A 302 0.67 -9.10 17.35
C LYS A 302 0.65 -7.78 16.60
N ALA A 303 1.76 -7.43 15.94
CA ALA A 303 1.92 -6.13 15.30
C ALA A 303 0.91 -5.94 14.16
N GLY A 304 0.76 -6.95 13.29
CA GLY A 304 -0.22 -6.95 12.20
C GLY A 304 -1.65 -6.74 12.68
N LEU A 305 -2.06 -7.45 13.74
CA LEU A 305 -3.40 -7.30 14.32
C LEU A 305 -3.62 -5.90 14.93
N ILE A 306 -2.61 -5.32 15.59
CA ILE A 306 -2.68 -3.94 16.12
C ILE A 306 -2.91 -2.92 14.99
N TRP A 307 -2.17 -3.06 13.88
CA TRP A 307 -2.32 -2.17 12.71
C TRP A 307 -3.68 -2.34 12.04
N LEU A 308 -4.16 -3.57 11.88
CA LEU A 308 -5.47 -3.85 11.30
C LEU A 308 -6.62 -3.29 12.15
N GLU A 309 -6.59 -3.50 13.47
CA GLU A 309 -7.61 -2.96 14.37
C GLU A 309 -7.56 -1.43 14.46
N THR A 310 -6.39 -0.83 14.22
CA THR A 310 -6.26 0.63 14.09
C THR A 310 -6.96 1.15 12.85
N LEU A 311 -6.84 0.46 11.71
CA LEU A 311 -7.52 0.81 10.46
C LEU A 311 -9.04 0.81 10.62
N ARG A 312 -9.57 -0.11 11.42
CA ARG A 312 -10.99 -0.30 11.72
C ARG A 312 -11.53 0.65 12.79
N ASP A 313 -10.66 1.43 13.44
CA ASP A 313 -11.08 2.28 14.55
C ASP A 313 -11.95 3.44 14.04
N PRO A 314 -13.19 3.64 14.55
CA PRO A 314 -14.10 4.68 14.07
C PRO A 314 -13.60 6.12 14.35
N ARG A 315 -12.55 6.26 15.16
CA ARG A 315 -11.89 7.55 15.42
C ARG A 315 -10.87 7.90 14.33
N LEU A 316 -10.41 6.93 13.54
CA LEU A 316 -9.53 7.19 12.41
C LEU A 316 -10.29 8.04 11.38
N LYS A 317 -9.68 9.15 10.96
CA LYS A 317 -10.28 10.09 10.00
C LYS A 317 -9.68 9.91 8.62
N PRO A 318 -10.41 10.27 7.55
CA PRO A 318 -9.90 10.13 6.19
C PRO A 318 -8.57 10.85 5.96
N ASN A 319 -8.44 12.05 6.53
CA ASN A 319 -7.24 12.87 6.49
C ASN A 319 -6.30 12.66 7.70
N ALA A 320 -6.24 11.43 8.25
CA ALA A 320 -5.45 11.14 9.44
C ALA A 320 -3.99 11.57 9.30
N SER A 321 -3.48 12.18 10.37
CA SER A 321 -2.04 12.43 10.54
C SER A 321 -1.33 11.19 11.10
N PHE A 322 -0.02 11.13 10.92
CA PHE A 322 0.84 10.12 11.56
C PHE A 322 0.67 10.08 13.07
N LEU A 323 0.56 11.25 13.72
CA LEU A 323 0.34 11.33 15.17
C LEU A 323 -1.00 10.74 15.60
N SER A 324 -2.08 11.02 14.86
CA SER A 324 -3.39 10.43 15.16
C SER A 324 -3.40 8.92 14.97
N PHE A 325 -2.77 8.42 13.91
CA PHE A 325 -2.66 6.98 13.67
C PHE A 325 -1.82 6.29 14.76
N ALA A 326 -0.67 6.86 15.10
CA ALA A 326 0.20 6.35 16.17
C ALA A 326 -0.50 6.26 17.53
N ARG A 327 -1.32 7.25 17.89
CA ARG A 327 -2.15 7.20 19.12
C ARG A 327 -3.17 6.07 19.07
N LEU A 328 -3.77 5.83 17.91
CA LEU A 328 -4.74 4.75 17.73
C LEU A 328 -4.06 3.38 17.78
N THR A 329 -2.86 3.20 17.22
CA THR A 329 -2.10 1.93 17.38
C THR A 329 -1.75 1.64 18.83
N VAL A 330 -1.37 2.65 19.62
CA VAL A 330 -1.12 2.48 21.06
C VAL A 330 -2.41 2.10 21.79
N THR A 331 -3.55 2.70 21.39
CA THR A 331 -4.85 2.36 21.97
C THR A 331 -5.30 0.94 21.59
N ALA A 332 -5.08 0.53 20.34
CA ALA A 332 -5.39 -0.81 19.86
C ALA A 332 -4.55 -1.87 20.59
N ALA A 333 -3.25 -1.63 20.79
CA ALA A 333 -2.38 -2.50 21.57
C ALA A 333 -2.90 -2.67 23.01
N ALA A 334 -3.25 -1.57 23.69
CA ALA A 334 -3.80 -1.63 25.04
C ALA A 334 -5.16 -2.35 25.11
N ARG A 335 -6.00 -2.22 24.07
CA ARG A 335 -7.30 -2.90 24.01
C ARG A 335 -7.15 -4.40 23.78
N LEU A 336 -6.21 -4.81 22.93
CA LEU A 336 -6.00 -6.21 22.56
C LEU A 336 -5.26 -7.00 23.65
N TYR A 337 -4.26 -6.38 24.30
CA TYR A 337 -3.33 -7.08 25.20
C TYR A 337 -3.32 -6.53 26.63
N GLY A 338 -4.16 -5.53 26.93
CA GLY A 338 -4.14 -4.81 28.21
C GLY A 338 -3.05 -3.73 28.24
N SER A 339 -3.07 -2.90 29.29
CA SER A 339 -1.99 -1.94 29.52
C SER A 339 -0.75 -2.68 30.04
N GLY A 340 0.26 -2.80 29.18
CA GLY A 340 1.48 -3.56 29.46
C GLY A 340 2.59 -3.28 28.45
N ASP A 341 3.40 -4.30 28.18
CA ASP A 341 4.59 -4.18 27.33
C ASP A 341 4.24 -3.90 25.87
N GLU A 342 3.20 -4.50 25.31
CA GLU A 342 2.77 -4.27 23.92
C GLU A 342 2.45 -2.79 23.67
N GLU A 343 1.67 -2.18 24.56
CA GLU A 343 1.35 -0.75 24.51
C GLU A 343 2.62 0.11 24.51
N LYS A 344 3.56 -0.23 25.40
CA LYS A 344 4.83 0.50 25.55
C LYS A 344 5.72 0.34 24.33
N ILE A 345 5.86 -0.88 23.81
CA ILE A 345 6.68 -1.20 22.63
C ILE A 345 6.17 -0.42 21.40
N VAL A 346 4.85 -0.43 21.16
CA VAL A 346 4.26 0.31 20.04
C VAL A 346 4.48 1.81 20.20
N ARG A 347 4.30 2.37 21.40
CA ARG A 347 4.56 3.78 21.68
C ARG A 347 6.03 4.14 21.45
N ASP A 348 6.95 3.31 21.93
CA ASP A 348 8.39 3.54 21.81
C ASP A 348 8.86 3.42 20.36
N ALA A 349 8.24 2.57 19.55
CA ALA A 349 8.49 2.48 18.11
C ALA A 349 8.14 3.78 17.37
N TRP A 350 6.97 4.37 17.65
CA TRP A 350 6.60 5.67 17.09
C TRP A 350 7.51 6.81 17.57
N ASN A 351 7.91 6.78 18.85
CA ASN A 351 8.84 7.76 19.40
C ASN A 351 10.20 7.74 18.69
N GLN A 352 10.70 6.56 18.33
CA GLN A 352 11.98 6.38 17.64
C GLN A 352 11.99 6.97 16.22
N VAL A 353 10.84 7.09 15.56
CA VAL A 353 10.71 7.76 14.26
C VAL A 353 10.27 9.23 14.40
N GLY A 354 10.26 9.77 15.61
CA GLY A 354 10.00 11.18 15.89
C GLY A 354 8.52 11.55 16.08
N ILE A 355 7.65 10.56 16.26
CA ILE A 355 6.21 10.76 16.47
C ILE A 355 5.86 10.48 17.93
N LYS A 356 5.64 11.55 18.70
CA LYS A 356 5.37 11.46 20.14
C LYS A 356 3.93 11.04 20.42
N ALA A 357 3.67 9.73 20.42
CA ALA A 357 2.37 9.16 20.74
C ALA A 357 2.13 9.11 22.26
N SER A 358 1.64 10.20 22.86
CA SER A 358 1.13 10.18 24.24
C SER A 358 -0.36 9.78 24.28
N LYS A 359 -0.81 9.20 25.41
CA LYS A 359 -2.24 8.90 25.67
C LYS A 359 -3.13 10.15 25.65
N GLU A 360 -2.55 11.34 25.80
CA GLU A 360 -3.30 12.59 25.86
C GLU A 360 -3.66 13.11 24.46
N ARG A 361 -4.98 13.20 24.23
CA ARG A 361 -5.69 13.83 23.10
C ARG A 361 -5.50 13.20 21.72
N ALA A 362 -6.25 12.14 21.42
CA ALA A 362 -6.55 11.72 20.04
C ALA A 362 -7.55 12.67 19.31
N GLY A 363 -7.63 13.95 19.70
CA GLY A 363 -8.74 14.84 19.33
C GLY A 363 -8.37 16.21 18.74
N GLU A 364 -7.08 16.55 18.58
CA GLU A 364 -6.69 17.82 17.95
C GLU A 364 -5.85 17.56 16.69
N PRO A 365 -6.19 18.18 15.55
CA PRO A 365 -5.36 18.11 14.36
C PRO A 365 -4.01 18.77 14.64
N ALA A 366 -2.94 17.97 14.53
CA ALA A 366 -1.61 18.53 14.40
C ALA A 366 -1.51 19.16 13.00
N TRP A 367 -1.59 20.49 12.96
CA TRP A 367 -1.42 21.38 11.81
C TRP A 367 -2.68 21.73 11.01
N THR A 368 -3.24 22.92 11.29
CA THR A 368 -4.01 23.71 10.33
C THR A 368 -3.06 24.69 9.63
N PRO A 369 -3.05 24.80 8.29
CA PRO A 369 -2.32 25.87 7.62
C PRO A 369 -2.86 27.21 8.10
N GLN A 370 -2.02 28.04 8.71
CA GLN A 370 -2.35 29.45 8.90
C GLN A 370 -2.33 30.12 7.53
N MET A 371 -3.49 30.18 6.86
CA MET A 371 -3.70 31.18 5.83
C MET A 371 -3.62 32.54 6.53
N GLN A 372 -2.53 33.27 6.29
CA GLN A 372 -2.48 34.69 6.63
C GLN A 372 -3.69 35.35 5.99
N LYS A 373 -4.64 35.80 6.82
CA LYS A 373 -5.64 36.77 6.41
C LYS A 373 -4.87 38.02 5.98
N GLN A 374 -4.62 38.16 4.69
CA GLN A 374 -4.35 39.48 4.14
C GLN A 374 -5.59 40.33 4.46
N ALA A 375 -5.39 41.31 5.32
CA ALA A 375 -6.41 42.30 5.63
C ALA A 375 -6.80 42.97 4.31
N ALA A 376 -8.03 42.74 3.86
CA ALA A 376 -8.60 43.54 2.80
C ALA A 376 -8.66 44.99 3.30
N GLN A 377 -7.81 45.85 2.75
CA GLN A 377 -7.95 47.29 2.93
C GLN A 377 -9.26 47.74 2.27
N PRO A 378 -10.09 48.55 2.93
CA PRO A 378 -11.27 49.12 2.31
C PRO A 378 -10.83 50.11 1.23
N VAL A 379 -11.22 49.85 -0.03
CA VAL A 379 -11.12 50.84 -1.10
C VAL A 379 -12.20 51.89 -0.85
N GLU A 380 -11.81 53.04 -0.32
CA GLU A 380 -12.67 54.23 -0.31
C GLU A 380 -12.98 54.64 -1.75
N ARG A 381 -14.26 54.55 -2.15
CA ARG A 381 -14.75 55.21 -3.35
C ARG A 381 -14.81 56.71 -3.08
N LYS A 382 -13.96 57.49 -3.74
CA LYS A 382 -14.15 58.94 -3.87
C LYS A 382 -15.23 59.19 -4.93
N HIS A 383 -16.21 60.00 -4.55
CA HIS A 383 -17.16 60.66 -5.45
C HIS A 383 -16.47 61.77 -6.24
#